data_AF-B5GAB0-F1
#
_entry.id   AF-B5GAB0-F1
#
_cell.length_a   1.000
_cell.length_b   1.000
_cell.length_c   1.000
_cell.angle_alpha   90.00
_cell.angle_beta   90.00
_cell.angle_gamma   90.00
#
_symmetry.space_group_name_H-M   'P 1'
#
loop_
_entity.id
_entity.type
_entity.pdbx_description
1 polymer ?
#
loop_
_entity_poly.entity_id
_entity_poly.type
_entity_poly.pdbx_seq_one_letter_code
_entity_poly.pdbx_strand_id
1 'polypeptide(L)' 'MMTAKLGRTIAWCAWHRDLADDVALIQPAPEPATEPGGALYACRRCRETYRLTPWEDRT' A
#
# COMPACT_ATOMS: atom_id res chain seq x y z
N MET A 1 20.55 -18.91 8.35
CA MET A 1 19.69 -17.73 8.60
C MET A 1 19.26 -17.20 7.24
N MET A 2 18.12 -17.64 6.71
CA MET A 2 17.61 -17.17 5.42
C MET A 2 16.89 -15.84 5.65
N THR A 3 17.61 -14.72 5.54
CA THR A 3 16.97 -13.42 5.34
C THR A 3 16.49 -13.36 3.90
N ALA A 4 15.33 -13.97 3.64
CA ALA A 4 14.59 -13.70 2.42
C ALA A 4 14.18 -12.23 2.45
N LYS A 5 14.95 -11.36 1.78
CA LYS A 5 14.50 -9.99 1.50
C LYS A 5 13.40 -10.12 0.46
N LEU A 6 12.18 -10.31 0.97
CA LEU A 6 10.92 -10.39 0.23
C LEU A 6 10.90 -9.32 -0.85
N GLY A 7 10.44 -9.69 -2.04
CA GLY A 7 10.42 -8.84 -3.21
C GLY A 7 9.95 -7.44 -2.86
N ARG A 8 10.79 -6.45 -3.19
CA ARG A 8 10.44 -5.03 -3.16
C ARG A 8 9.17 -4.80 -3.96
N THR A 9 8.02 -4.68 -3.30
CA THR A 9 6.78 -4.30 -3.97
C THR A 9 6.91 -2.84 -4.35
N ILE A 10 7.00 -2.56 -5.64
CA ILE A 10 7.00 -1.20 -6.18
C ILE A 10 5.60 -0.91 -6.70
N ALA A 11 4.93 0.09 -6.13
CA ALA A 11 3.65 0.59 -6.64
C ALA A 11 3.47 2.08 -6.33
N TRP A 12 2.41 2.65 -6.89
CA TRP A 12 2.02 4.02 -6.62
C TRP A 12 1.54 4.20 -5.18
N CYS A 13 2.08 5.18 -4.47
CA CYS A 13 1.62 5.55 -3.13
C CYS A 13 0.68 6.75 -3.21
N ALA A 14 -0.57 6.56 -2.76
CA ALA A 14 -1.62 7.57 -2.88
C ALA A 14 -1.37 8.84 -2.02
N TRP A 15 -0.55 8.74 -0.97
CA TRP A 15 -0.31 9.85 -0.04
C TRP A 15 0.73 10.86 -0.53
N HIS A 16 1.87 10.40 -1.07
CA HIS A 16 2.88 11.30 -1.64
C HIS A 16 2.82 11.42 -3.17
N ARG A 17 1.93 10.65 -3.81
CA ARG A 17 1.64 10.69 -5.25
C ARG A 17 2.88 10.46 -6.12
N ASP A 18 3.62 9.40 -5.78
CA ASP A 18 4.79 8.94 -6.54
C ASP A 18 4.97 7.43 -6.39
N LEU A 19 5.90 6.85 -7.17
CA LEU A 19 6.28 5.45 -7.03
C LEU A 19 7.10 5.24 -5.76
N ALA A 20 6.79 4.17 -5.03
CA ALA A 20 7.51 3.82 -3.82
C ALA A 20 7.71 2.31 -3.69
N ASP A 21 8.74 1.95 -2.93
CA ASP A 21 8.97 0.60 -2.43
C ASP A 21 8.20 0.37 -1.11
N ASP A 22 8.07 -0.90 -0.71
CA ASP A 22 7.46 -1.33 0.56
C ASP A 22 6.05 -0.73 0.76
N VAL A 23 5.29 -0.77 -0.34
CA VAL A 23 3.90 -0.36 -0.41
C VAL A 23 2.97 -1.47 0.08
N ALA A 24 2.04 -1.09 0.94
CA ALA A 24 0.98 -1.96 1.43
C ALA A 24 -0.39 -1.40 1.05
N LEU A 25 -1.38 -2.27 0.85
CA LEU A 25 -2.77 -1.88 0.63
C LEU A 25 -3.32 -1.24 1.91
N ILE A 26 -3.94 -0.06 1.81
CA ILE A 26 -4.60 0.65 2.92
C ILE A 26 -6.11 0.59 2.80
N GLN A 27 -6.62 0.65 1.57
CA GLN A 27 -8.05 0.59 1.29
C GLN A 27 -8.27 -0.15 -0.03
N PRO A 28 -9.09 -1.23 -0.04
CA PRO A 28 -9.47 -1.89 -1.28
C PRO A 28 -10.37 -1.00 -2.13
N ALA A 29 -10.40 -1.26 -3.43
CA ALA A 29 -11.35 -0.59 -4.31
C ALA A 29 -12.80 -0.95 -3.90
N PRO A 30 -13.75 0.00 -3.97
CA PRO A 30 -15.17 -0.32 -3.77
C PRO A 30 -15.66 -1.25 -4.88
N GLU A 31 -16.48 -2.24 -4.52
CA GLU A 31 -17.19 -3.10 -5.48
C GLU A 31 -18.63 -2.60 -5.68
N PRO A 32 -19.13 -2.49 -6.93
CA PRO A 32 -18.45 -2.76 -8.20
C PRO A 32 -17.52 -1.60 -8.62
N ALA A 33 -16.29 -1.94 -9.01
CA ALA A 33 -15.35 -0.96 -9.54
C ALA A 33 -15.61 -0.75 -11.04
N THR A 34 -16.38 0.29 -11.38
CA THR A 34 -16.58 0.71 -12.78
C THR A 34 -15.33 1.35 -13.39
N GLU A 35 -14.44 1.93 -12.56
CA GLU A 35 -13.23 2.62 -13.00
C GLU A 35 -11.97 1.99 -12.37
N PRO A 36 -10.88 1.80 -13.13
CA PRO A 36 -9.60 1.39 -12.58
C PRO A 36 -9.02 2.52 -11.71
N GLY A 37 -8.66 2.21 -10.45
CA GLY A 37 -7.99 3.18 -9.56
C GLY A 37 -8.56 3.31 -8.13
N GLY A 38 -9.46 2.42 -7.69
CA GLY A 38 -10.08 2.53 -6.37
C GLY A 38 -9.22 2.06 -5.19
N ALA A 39 -8.17 1.27 -5.42
CA ALA A 39 -7.34 0.74 -4.35
C ALA A 39 -6.26 1.75 -3.94
N LEU A 40 -6.19 2.06 -2.65
CA LEU A 40 -5.19 2.98 -2.09
C LEU A 40 -4.06 2.19 -1.46
N TYR A 41 -2.84 2.40 -1.96
CA TYR A 41 -1.61 1.85 -1.41
C TYR A 41 -0.77 2.95 -0.76
N ALA A 42 0.00 2.59 0.27
CA ALA A 42 0.91 3.50 0.94
C ALA A 42 2.26 2.84 1.24
N CYS A 43 3.34 3.55 0.97
CA CYS A 43 4.69 3.14 1.37
C CYS A 43 4.88 3.24 2.88
N ARG A 44 5.87 2.53 3.43
CA ARG A 44 6.18 2.52 4.87
C ARG A 44 6.28 3.92 5.48
N ARG A 45 7.01 4.85 4.84
CA ARG A 45 7.17 6.23 5.34
C ARG A 45 5.82 6.95 5.48
N CYS A 46 4.94 6.81 4.49
CA CYS A 46 3.61 7.39 4.54
C CYS A 46 2.74 6.70 5.59
N ARG A 47 2.83 5.37 5.73
CA ARG A 47 2.12 4.64 6.79
C ARG A 47 2.48 5.15 8.18
N GLU A 48 3.76 5.35 8.47
CA GLU A 48 4.24 5.87 9.75
C GLU A 48 3.81 7.33 9.97
N THR A 49 3.97 8.18 8.95
CA THR A 49 3.66 9.63 9.03
C THR A 49 2.17 9.88 9.25
N TYR A 50 1.31 9.16 8.53
CA TYR A 50 -0.14 9.34 8.56
C TYR A 50 -0.84 8.31 9.45
N ARG A 51 -0.09 7.48 10.20
CA ARG A 51 -0.60 6.40 11.07
C ARG A 51 -1.61 5.49 10.36
N LEU A 52 -1.25 5.04 9.17
CA LEU A 52 -2.11 4.21 8.34
C LEU A 52 -1.93 2.74 8.70
N THR A 53 -3.04 2.07 9.01
CA THR A 53 -3.06 0.62 9.22
C THR A 53 -3.22 -0.08 7.87
N PRO A 54 -2.29 -0.98 7.49
CA PRO A 54 -2.45 -1.86 6.34
C PRO A 54 -3.76 -2.65 6.40
N TRP A 55 -4.37 -2.90 5.25
CA TRP A 55 -5.60 -3.68 5.15
C TRP A 55 -5.46 -5.08 5.76
N GLU A 56 -4.31 -5.72 5.55
CA GLU A 56 -3.99 -7.05 6.07
C GLU A 56 -3.88 -7.11 7.61
N ASP A 57 -3.68 -5.96 8.27
CA ASP A 57 -3.57 -5.86 9.74
C ASP A 57 -4.92 -5.55 10.40
N ARG A 58 -5.98 -5.32 9.60
CA ARG A 58 -7.34 -5.03 10.10
C ARG A 58 -8.19 -6.28 10.33
N THR A 59 -7.73 -7.45 9.88
CA THR A 59 -8.40 -8.73 10.09
C THR A 59 -7.80 -9.49 11.25
#